data_AF-A0A946ES54-F1
#
_entry.id   AF-A0A946ES54-F1
#
_cell.length_a   1.000
_cell.length_b   1.000
_cell.length_c   1.000
_cell.angle_alpha   90.00
_cell.angle_beta   90.00
_cell.angle_gamma   90.00
#
_symmetry.space_group_name_H-M   'P 1'
#
loop_
_entity.id
_entity.type
_entity.pdbx_description
1 polymer ?
#
loop_
_entity_poly.entity_id
_entity_poly.type
_entity_poly.pdbx_seq_one_letter_code
_entity_poly.pdbx_strand_id
1 'polypeptide(L)' 'FTNAKEMSKLSDADIKNVVLDGGPVVSKSPMMPPWGKTLKIEEVDALVGYLRKFCGCEGKK' A
#
# COMPACT_ATOMS: atom_id res chain seq x y z
N PHE A 1 6.85 6.48 14.18
CA PHE A 1 7.17 6.43 12.74
C PHE A 1 6.06 5.83 11.86
N THR A 2 4.92 5.39 12.39
CA THR A 2 3.71 5.15 11.58
C THR A 2 2.45 5.34 12.43
N ASN A 3 1.30 5.71 11.83
CA ASN A 3 0.05 5.96 12.56
C ASN A 3 -0.99 4.89 12.22
N ALA A 4 -1.25 3.98 13.16
CA ALA A 4 -2.20 2.87 13.00
C ALA A 4 -3.62 3.34 12.63
N LYS A 5 -4.10 4.43 13.24
CA LYS A 5 -5.46 4.96 12.97
C LYS A 5 -5.62 5.43 11.52
N GLU A 6 -4.59 6.06 10.96
CA GLU A 6 -4.62 6.49 9.57
C GLU A 6 -4.46 5.29 8.62
N MET A 7 -3.55 4.36 8.93
CA MET A 7 -3.33 3.17 8.10
C MET A 7 -4.53 2.23 8.06
N SER A 8 -5.33 2.14 9.13
CA SER A 8 -6.57 1.36 9.15
C SER A 8 -7.69 1.92 8.26
N LYS A 9 -7.60 3.19 7.83
CA LYS A 9 -8.59 3.76 6.88
C LYS A 9 -8.41 3.22 5.46
N LEU A 10 -7.21 2.71 5.14
CA LEU A 10 -6.87 2.16 3.84
C LEU A 10 -7.18 0.66 3.82
N SER A 11 -7.82 0.17 2.76
CA SER A 11 -7.94 -1.27 2.52
C SER A 11 -6.63 -1.85 2.00
N ASP A 12 -6.49 -3.16 2.06
CA ASP A 12 -5.32 -3.84 1.49
C ASP A 12 -5.26 -3.66 -0.03
N ALA A 13 -6.43 -3.62 -0.69
CA ALA A 13 -6.54 -3.31 -2.10
C ALA A 13 -6.07 -1.89 -2.43
N ASP A 14 -6.41 -0.89 -1.61
CA ASP A 14 -5.95 0.49 -1.83
C ASP A 14 -4.42 0.58 -1.78
N ILE A 15 -3.80 -0.08 -0.78
CA ILE A 15 -2.35 -0.12 -0.63
C ILE A 15 -1.70 -0.88 -1.80
N LYS A 16 -2.28 -2.00 -2.21
CA LYS A 16 -1.80 -2.78 -3.36
C LYS A 16 -1.86 -1.97 -4.65
N ASN A 17 -2.99 -1.31 -4.92
CA ASN A 17 -3.19 -0.54 -6.15
C ASN A 17 -2.25 0.67 -6.22
N VAL A 18 -2.04 1.42 -5.13
CA VAL A 18 -1.08 2.53 -5.15
C VAL A 18 0.36 2.07 -5.38
N VAL A 19 0.73 0.87 -4.90
CA VAL A 19 2.07 0.30 -5.16
C VAL A 19 2.20 -0.12 -6.62
N LEU A 20 1.18 -0.78 -7.18
CA LEU A 20 1.20 -1.26 -8.56
C LEU A 20 1.13 -0.12 -9.58
N ASP A 21 0.22 0.83 -9.37
CA ASP A 21 -0.13 1.87 -10.34
C ASP A 21 0.51 3.23 -10.03
N GLY A 22 1.13 3.37 -8.86
CA GLY A 22 1.83 4.58 -8.44
C GLY A 22 0.94 5.63 -7.77
N GLY A 23 1.59 6.69 -7.29
CA GLY A 23 0.95 7.79 -6.56
C GLY A 23 -0.15 8.56 -7.31
N PRO A 24 -0.05 8.79 -8.64
CA PRO A 24 -1.07 9.56 -9.37
C PRO A 24 -2.49 8.97 -9.30
N VAL A 25 -2.61 7.64 -9.19
CA VAL A 25 -3.91 6.94 -9.16
C VAL A 25 -4.74 7.28 -7.92
N VAL A 26 -4.08 7.62 -6.81
CA VAL A 26 -4.73 8.02 -5.56
C VAL A 26 -4.57 9.52 -5.28
N SER A 27 -4.35 10.33 -6.33
CA SER A 27 -4.09 11.77 -6.21
C SER A 27 -2.94 12.12 -5.26
N LYS A 28 -1.94 11.23 -5.17
CA LYS A 28 -0.69 11.43 -4.42
C LYS A 28 0.43 11.86 -5.36
N SER A 29 1.63 12.02 -4.77
CA SER A 29 2.79 12.55 -5.48
C SER A 29 3.11 11.74 -6.74
N PRO A 30 3.37 12.40 -7.89
CA PRO A 30 3.85 11.73 -9.11
C PRO A 30 5.25 11.14 -8.96
N MET A 31 5.98 11.47 -7.88
CA MET A 31 7.28 10.86 -7.59
C MET A 31 7.19 9.43 -7.04
N MET A 32 5.98 8.90 -6.81
CA MET A 32 5.80 7.47 -6.55
C MET A 32 5.49 6.76 -7.88
N PRO A 33 6.49 6.19 -8.57
CA PRO A 33 6.26 5.48 -9.83
C PRO A 33 5.44 4.20 -9.60
N PRO A 34 4.78 3.68 -10.65
CA PRO A 34 4.16 2.37 -10.62
C PRO A 34 5.22 1.26 -10.48
N TRP A 35 5.04 0.35 -9.51
CA TRP A 35 5.95 -0.76 -9.27
C TRP A 35 5.46 -2.09 -9.86
N GLY A 36 4.28 -2.13 -10.49
CA GLY A 36 3.70 -3.37 -11.04
C GLY A 36 4.50 -4.04 -12.17
N LYS A 37 5.49 -3.36 -12.74
CA LYS A 37 6.44 -3.93 -13.71
C LYS A 37 7.75 -4.43 -13.08
N THR A 38 7.99 -4.07 -11.83
CA THR A 38 9.23 -4.36 -11.09
C THR A 38 9.00 -5.43 -10.02
N LEU A 39 7.87 -5.36 -9.33
CA LEU A 39 7.46 -6.29 -8.29
C LEU A 39 6.38 -7.22 -8.82
N LYS A 40 6.45 -8.50 -8.44
CA LYS A 40 5.37 -9.46 -8.67
C LYS A 40 4.21 -9.19 -7.72
N ILE A 41 3.02 -9.65 -8.11
CA ILE A 41 1.80 -9.46 -7.31
C ILE A 41 1.95 -10.09 -5.92
N GLU A 42 2.59 -11.25 -5.83
CA GLU A 42 2.83 -11.96 -4.56
C GLU A 42 3.79 -11.19 -3.65
N GLU A 43 4.78 -10.50 -4.23
CA GLU A 43 5.72 -9.65 -3.47
C GLU A 43 5.02 -8.40 -2.93
N VAL A 44 4.11 -7.82 -3.70
CA VAL A 44 3.28 -6.69 -3.25
C VAL A 44 2.32 -7.15 -2.14
N ASP A 45 1.71 -8.32 -2.25
CA ASP A 45 0.84 -8.87 -1.20
C ASP A 45 1.63 -9.13 0.09
N ALA A 46 2.85 -9.67 -0.02
CA ALA A 46 3.75 -9.83 1.12
C ALA A 46 4.14 -8.48 1.75
N LEU A 47 4.38 -7.45 0.94
CA LEU A 47 4.67 -6.10 1.40
C LEU A 47 3.49 -5.49 2.17
N VAL A 48 2.26 -5.64 1.66
CA VAL A 48 1.04 -5.19 2.36
C VAL A 48 0.94 -5.89 3.73
N GLY A 49 1.15 -7.20 3.77
CA GLY A 49 1.17 -7.95 5.04
C GLY A 49 2.24 -7.47 6.02
N TYR A 50 3.44 -7.14 5.51
CA TYR A 50 4.49 -6.53 6.32
C TYR A 50 4.08 -5.15 6.86
N LEU A 51 3.47 -4.29 6.03
CA LEU A 51 2.98 -2.98 6.44
C LEU A 51 1.93 -3.09 7.56
N ARG A 52 1.02 -4.08 7.49
CA ARG A 52 0.03 -4.35 8.55
C ARG A 52 0.66 -4.75 9.87
N LYS A 53 1.68 -5.61 9.83
CA LYS A 53 2.46 -5.96 11.02
C LYS A 53 3.24 -4.77 11.56
N PHE A 54 3.82 -3.97 10.69
CA PHE A 54 4.61 -2.79 11.06
C PHE A 54 3.74 -1.68 11.69
N CYS A 55 2.52 -1.47 11.21
CA CYS A 55 1.58 -0.54 11.83
C CYS A 55 0.83 -1.13 13.04
N GLY A 56 0.82 -2.45 13.22
CA GLY A 56 -0.01 -3.12 14.22
C GLY A 56 -1.50 -2.87 13.99
N CYS A 57 -1.93 -2.84 12.73
CA CYS A 57 -3.25 -2.36 12.34
C CYS A 57 -3.90 -3.29 11.30
N GLU A 58 -5.24 -3.29 11.25
CA GLU A 58 -6.02 -4.02 10.24
C GLU A 58 -6.58 -3.05 9.21
N GLY A 59 -6.66 -3.50 7.96
CA GLY A 59 -7.22 -2.73 6.86
C GLY A 59 -8.73 -2.58 6.94
N LYS A 60 -9.24 -1.53 6.30
CA LYS A 60 -10.67 -1.39 6.05
C LYS A 60 -11.15 -2.56 5.17
N LYS A 61 -12.22 -3.21 5.60
CA LYS A 61 -12.91 -4.26 4.82
C LYS A 61 -13.73 -3.65 3.69
#